data_AF-A0A0D7AXR4-F1
#
_entry.id   AF-A0A0D7AXR4-F1
#
_cell.length_a   1.000
_cell.length_b   1.000
_cell.length_c   1.000
_cell.angle_alpha   90.00
_cell.angle_beta   90.00
_cell.angle_gamma   90.00
#
_symmetry.space_group_name_H-M   'P 1'
#
loop_
_entity.id
_entity.type
_entity.pdbx_description
1 polymer ?
#
loop_
_entity_poly.entity_id
_entity_poly.type
_entity_poly.pdbx_seq_one_letter_code
_entity_poly.pdbx_strand_id
1 'polypeptide(L)' 'ESLIEDAIRARRHVLAPVRRLPTEILRQIFLLTVNHIPERSAEANGVDWWSFKDPECTLWAMELVCQQWRAVAMGYPQLW' A
#
# COMPACT_ATOMS: atom_id res chain seq x y z
N GLU A 1 -24.07 -14.54 -12.84
CA GLU A 1 -23.16 -14.46 -11.67
C GLU A 1 -21.76 -15.08 -11.89
N SER A 2 -21.55 -16.01 -12.84
CA SER A 2 -20.26 -16.73 -12.96
C SER A 2 -19.05 -15.90 -13.42
N LEU A 3 -19.22 -14.91 -14.32
CA LEU A 3 -18.08 -14.20 -14.92
C LEU A 3 -17.22 -13.42 -13.91
N ILE A 4 -17.85 -12.83 -12.89
CA ILE A 4 -17.13 -12.07 -11.85
C ILE A 4 -16.37 -13.04 -10.93
N GLU A 5 -16.99 -14.16 -10.54
CA GLU A 5 -16.35 -15.18 -9.69
C GLU A 5 -15.16 -15.83 -10.39
N ASP A 6 -15.29 -16.14 -11.67
CA ASP A 6 -14.21 -16.69 -12.49
C ASP A 6 -13.06 -15.69 -12.64
N ALA A 7 -13.38 -14.41 -12.87
CA ALA A 7 -12.42 -13.32 -12.93
C ALA A 7 -11.68 -13.10 -11.59
N ILE A 8 -12.37 -13.26 -10.46
CA ILE A 8 -11.78 -13.21 -9.11
C ILE A 8 -10.89 -14.44 -8.90
N ARG A 9 -11.35 -15.64 -9.26
CA ARG A 9 -10.61 -16.89 -9.10
C ARG A 9 -9.30 -16.87 -9.88
N ALA A 10 -9.34 -16.45 -11.15
CA ALA A 10 -8.14 -16.30 -11.98
C ALA A 10 -7.11 -15.37 -11.33
N ARG A 11 -7.55 -14.19 -10.84
CA ARG A 11 -6.67 -13.23 -10.15
C ARG A 11 -6.16 -13.75 -8.80
N ARG A 12 -6.95 -14.53 -8.07
CA ARG A 12 -6.52 -15.14 -6.81
C ARG A 12 -5.35 -16.09 -7.02
N HIS A 13 -5.36 -16.89 -8.09
CA HIS A 13 -4.26 -17.80 -8.42
C HIS A 13 -2.98 -17.05 -8.78
N VAL A 14 -3.07 -16.02 -9.63
CA VAL A 14 -1.91 -15.21 -10.03
C VAL A 14 -1.28 -14.49 -8.84
N LEU A 15 -2.09 -14.00 -7.89
CA LEU A 15 -1.61 -13.30 -6.70
C LEU A 15 -1.27 -14.22 -5.52
N ALA A 16 -1.48 -15.53 -5.65
CA ALA A 16 -1.19 -16.49 -4.59
C ALA A 16 0.28 -16.50 -4.13
N PRO A 17 1.28 -16.38 -5.03
CA PRO A 17 2.69 -16.31 -4.64
C PRO A 17 2.99 -15.09 -3.79
N VAL A 18 2.45 -13.92 -4.17
CA VAL A 18 2.70 -12.65 -3.48
C VAL A 18 2.14 -12.65 -2.05
N ARG A 19 0.99 -13.29 -1.83
CA ARG A 19 0.40 -13.45 -0.49
C ARG A 19 1.18 -14.40 0.43
N ARG A 20 2.04 -15.25 -0.14
CA ARG A 20 2.86 -16.22 0.59
C ARG A 20 4.29 -15.75 0.82
N LEU A 21 4.64 -14.56 0.34
CA LEU A 21 5.97 -13.99 0.55
C LEU A 21 6.20 -13.69 2.03
N PRO A 22 7.42 -13.92 2.53
CA PRO A 22 7.84 -13.38 3.81
C PRO A 22 7.68 -11.87 3.85
N THR A 23 7.42 -11.34 5.03
CA THR A 23 7.24 -9.91 5.27
C THR A 23 8.44 -9.09 4.79
N GLU A 24 9.66 -9.63 4.93
CA GLU A 24 10.92 -9.02 4.51
C GLU A 24 10.96 -8.77 3.01
N ILE A 25 10.53 -9.76 2.22
CA ILE A 25 10.48 -9.64 0.77
C ILE A 25 9.40 -8.64 0.36
N LEU A 26 8.25 -8.65 1.07
CA LEU A 26 7.18 -7.69 0.81
C LEU A 26 7.62 -6.24 1.10
N ARG A 27 8.39 -6.00 2.18
CA ARG A 27 9.01 -4.70 2.48
C ARG A 27 9.93 -4.24 1.36
N GLN A 28 10.78 -5.14 0.86
CA GLN A 28 11.70 -4.83 -0.23
C GLN A 28 10.96 -4.47 -1.53
N ILE A 29 9.88 -5.19 -1.84
CA ILE A 29 9.00 -4.84 -2.96
C ILE A 29 8.41 -3.44 -2.76
N PHE A 30 7.90 -3.13 -1.57
CA PHE A 30 7.34 -1.81 -1.29
C PHE A 30 8.37 -0.70 -1.50
N LEU A 31 9.58 -0.83 -0.94
CA LEU A 31 10.67 0.14 -1.15
C LEU A 31 10.99 0.39 -2.62
N LEU A 32 10.93 -0.64 -3.47
CA LEU A 32 11.22 -0.53 -4.89
C LEU A 32 10.05 0.04 -5.72
N THR A 33 8.84 0.03 -5.17
CA THR A 33 7.60 0.40 -5.88
C THR A 33 7.04 1.75 -5.41
N VAL A 34 7.45 2.22 -4.23
CA VAL A 34 7.07 3.53 -3.73
C VAL A 34 7.85 4.58 -4.51
N ASN A 35 7.13 5.41 -5.26
CA ASN A 35 7.74 6.40 -6.14
C ASN A 35 8.45 7.50 -5.37
N HIS A 36 7.91 7.84 -4.19
CA HIS A 36 8.41 8.87 -3.29
C HIS A 36 7.74 8.73 -1.92
N ILE A 37 8.38 9.29 -0.90
CA ILE A 37 7.85 9.34 0.46
C ILE A 37 6.86 10.52 0.53
N PRO A 38 5.63 10.32 1.06
CA PRO A 38 4.66 11.40 1.16
C PRO A 38 5.20 12.53 2.05
N GLU A 39 5.29 13.75 1.50
CA GLU A 39 5.68 14.91 2.30
C GLU A 39 4.59 15.26 3.31
N ARG A 40 5.00 15.44 4.57
CA ARG A 40 4.14 15.94 5.64
C ARG A 40 4.04 17.47 5.51
N SER A 41 3.01 17.98 4.85
CA SER A 41 2.74 19.42 4.84
C SER A 41 1.91 19.82 6.06
N ALA A 42 2.47 20.63 6.97
CA ALA A 42 1.67 21.41 7.89
C ALA A 42 1.09 22.60 7.10
N GLU A 43 -0.23 22.73 7.04
CA GLU A 43 -0.82 23.89 6.40
C GLU A 43 -0.43 25.15 7.18
N ALA A 44 0.16 26.14 6.51
CA ALA A 44 0.64 27.38 7.12
C ALA A 44 -0.47 28.27 7.75
N ASN A 45 -1.69 27.76 7.83
CA ASN A 45 -2.91 28.51 8.11
C ASN A 45 -3.33 28.44 9.59
N GLY A 46 -2.45 27.99 10.50
CA GLY A 46 -2.65 28.05 11.95
C GLY A 46 -3.75 27.13 12.49
N VAL A 47 -4.30 26.26 11.66
CA VAL A 47 -5.12 25.13 12.10
C VAL A 47 -4.22 23.91 12.00
N ASP A 48 -4.17 23.10 13.06
CA ASP A 48 -3.31 21.92 13.21
C ASP A 48 -3.98 20.67 12.56
N TRP A 49 -4.31 20.76 11.28
CA TRP A 49 -4.92 19.66 10.51
C TRP A 49 -3.84 19.05 9.63
N TRP A 50 -3.29 17.93 10.10
CA TRP A 50 -2.38 17.10 9.31
C TRP A 50 -3.11 16.63 8.06
N SER A 51 -2.71 17.14 6.89
CA SER A 51 -3.21 16.67 5.61
C SER A 51 -2.07 16.03 4.81
N PHE A 52 -2.26 14.76 4.45
CA PHE A 52 -1.39 14.09 3.49
C PHE A 52 -1.84 14.51 2.09
N LYS A 53 -1.18 15.51 1.50
CA LYS A 53 -1.57 16.11 0.21
C LYS A 53 -1.01 15.37 -0.99
N ASP A 54 -1.00 14.05 -0.94
CA ASP A 54 -0.51 13.25 -2.05
C ASP A 54 -1.44 12.08 -2.38
N PRO A 55 -2.53 12.33 -3.14
CA PRO A 55 -3.43 11.26 -3.55
C PRO A 55 -2.78 10.28 -4.54
N GLU A 56 -1.64 10.63 -5.15
CA GLU A 56 -0.95 9.80 -6.13
C GLU A 56 0.10 8.86 -5.51
N CYS A 57 0.39 9.00 -4.21
CA CYS A 57 1.36 8.14 -3.54
C CYS A 57 0.91 6.67 -3.58
N THR A 58 1.77 5.81 -4.13
CA THR A 58 1.51 4.38 -4.29
C THR A 58 1.34 3.65 -2.95
N LEU A 59 1.82 4.22 -1.84
CA LEU A 59 1.60 3.66 -0.49
C LEU A 59 0.13 3.55 -0.13
N TRP A 60 -0.71 4.54 -0.49
CA TRP A 60 -2.14 4.50 -0.19
C TRP A 60 -2.81 3.31 -0.87
N ALA A 61 -2.44 3.05 -2.12
CA ALA A 61 -2.95 1.89 -2.84
C ALA A 61 -2.50 0.57 -2.19
N MET A 62 -1.25 0.51 -1.70
CA MET A 62 -0.71 -0.69 -1.03
C MET A 62 -1.42 -1.02 0.27
N GLU A 63 -1.74 -0.02 1.09
CA GLU A 63 -2.49 -0.22 2.34
C GLU A 63 -3.88 -0.78 2.13
N LEU A 64 -4.48 -0.53 0.96
CA LEU A 64 -5.84 -0.95 0.64
C LEU A 64 -5.93 -2.35 0.02
N VAL A 65 -4.81 -3.01 -0.28
CA VAL A 65 -4.81 -4.35 -0.92
C VAL A 65 -5.35 -5.43 0.00
N CYS A 66 -4.78 -5.56 1.21
CA CYS A 66 -5.24 -6.51 2.23
C CYS A 66 -4.67 -6.17 3.61
N GLN A 67 -5.17 -6.84 4.65
CA GLN A 67 -4.73 -6.63 6.04
C GLN A 67 -3.22 -6.87 6.21
N GLN A 68 -2.65 -7.89 5.55
CA GLN A 68 -1.21 -8.17 5.61
C GLN A 68 -0.39 -7.01 5.05
N TRP A 69 -0.77 -6.49 3.87
CA TRP A 69 -0.05 -5.40 3.23
C TRP A 69 -0.09 -4.13 4.06
N ARG A 70 -1.26 -3.80 4.62
CA ARG A 70 -1.40 -2.68 5.57
C ARG A 70 -0.47 -2.83 6.78
N ALA A 71 -0.44 -4.02 7.39
CA ALA A 71 0.42 -4.27 8.54
C ALA A 71 1.92 -4.08 8.20
N VAL A 72 2.34 -4.50 7.00
CA VAL A 72 3.72 -4.34 6.55
C VAL A 72 4.05 -2.88 6.22
N ALA A 73 3.16 -2.16 5.54
CA ALA A 73 3.35 -0.75 5.19
C ALA A 73 3.44 0.14 6.44
N MET A 74 2.51 -0.03 7.39
CA MET A 74 2.48 0.74 8.65
C MET A 74 3.61 0.35 9.61
N GLY A 75 4.03 -0.91 9.59
CA GLY A 75 5.07 -1.44 10.47
C GLY A 75 6.50 -1.18 10.00
N TYR A 76 6.69 -0.48 8.87
CA TYR A 76 8.00 -0.27 8.27
C TYR A 76 8.31 1.22 8.05
N PRO A 77 9.02 1.87 9.00
CA PRO A 77 9.22 3.31 8.99
C PRO A 77 9.93 3.87 7.75
N GLN A 78 10.70 3.06 7.03
CA GLN A 78 11.44 3.51 5.84
C GLN A 78 10.54 3.85 4.64
N LEU A 79 9.24 3.58 4.74
CA LEU A 79 8.24 3.94 3.74
C LEU A 79 7.61 5.33 4.01
N TRP A 80 7.87 5.94 5.16
CA TRP A 80 7.23 7.18 5.63
C TRP A 80 8.27 8.25 5.98
#